data_AF-A0A3M1HE95-F1
#
_entry.id   AF-A0A3M1HE95-F1
#
_cell.length_a   1.000
_cell.length_b   1.000
_cell.length_c   1.000
_cell.angle_alpha   90.00
_cell.angle_beta   90.00
_cell.angle_gamma   90.00
#
_symmetry.space_group_name_H-M   'P 1'
#
loop_
_entity.id
_entity.type
_entity.pdbx_description
1 polymer ?
#
loop_
_entity_poly.entity_id
_entity_poly.type
_entity_poly.pdbx_seq_one_letter_code
_entity_poly.pdbx_strand_id
1 'polypeptide(L)'
;MLLFYVMPIPQANAGDVDVPLSGRVLGGCSDAAGLGVLALGLGTDGRAGGTFDLNGLPADARIVEAWLYWNGDDDGNRAAEDPANFNPAIDNGDPTVSLNGIALASPRIIGGPAFWTTGRYAYAYRADVRDIVTGNGTYILDGMDNFDDGAGGFNNGAELVVLYRSGGRPPTYVGLAEGLDLDAGNGPSSGPGTRPVVFAFPPLLADAQAHVTLFVGGAGIAGSSSLWYQIGNTAPPDPGPLQLAGSSQATELADVFNGLHNQNRQGYWDSYQLTLPLPPGTRWLAVQVASHIDTPAELEWVGTVAEIPLSCARDLFIPLVLGPTSGPPSTSLLPSGS
;
A
#
# COMPACT_ATOMS: atom_id res chain seq x y z
N MET A 1 -32.42 -28.03 -25.63
CA MET A 1 -32.17 -27.96 -24.18
C MET A 1 -30.66 -28.04 -24.00
N LEU A 2 -29.98 -26.89 -23.94
CA LEU A 2 -28.53 -26.81 -23.74
C LEU A 2 -28.26 -27.01 -22.24
N LEU A 3 -27.56 -28.08 -21.89
CA LEU A 3 -27.05 -28.28 -20.53
C LEU A 3 -25.80 -27.41 -20.37
N PHE A 4 -25.90 -26.32 -19.63
CA PHE A 4 -24.73 -25.59 -19.15
C PHE A 4 -24.13 -26.41 -18.00
N TYR A 5 -23.01 -27.06 -18.28
CA TYR A 5 -22.20 -27.70 -17.26
C TYR A 5 -21.46 -26.60 -16.49
N VAL A 6 -22.07 -26.10 -15.42
CA VAL A 6 -21.36 -25.24 -14.46
C VAL A 6 -20.40 -26.16 -13.71
N MET A 7 -19.13 -26.12 -14.08
CA MET A 7 -18.10 -26.80 -13.28
C MET A 7 -18.08 -26.15 -11.89
N PRO A 8 -18.11 -26.94 -10.80
CA PRO A 8 -17.95 -26.39 -9.46
C PRO A 8 -16.56 -25.74 -9.37
N ILE A 9 -16.53 -24.45 -9.07
CA ILE A 9 -15.29 -23.75 -8.71
C ILE A 9 -14.76 -24.45 -7.44
N PRO A 10 -13.54 -25.02 -7.45
CA PRO A 10 -12.99 -25.68 -6.27
C PRO A 10 -12.84 -24.66 -5.14
N GLN A 11 -13.34 -24.97 -3.95
CA GLN A 11 -12.96 -24.25 -2.73
C GLN A 11 -11.54 -24.66 -2.35
N ALA A 12 -10.64 -23.69 -2.17
CA ALA A 12 -9.31 -23.92 -1.65
C ALA A 12 -9.37 -24.24 -0.15
N ASN A 13 -8.70 -25.32 0.26
CA ASN A 13 -8.44 -25.66 1.66
C ASN A 13 -6.99 -25.26 1.97
N ALA A 14 -6.76 -24.54 3.07
CA ALA A 14 -5.45 -24.19 3.68
C ALA A 14 -4.30 -23.90 2.68
N GLY A 15 -4.00 -22.61 2.44
CA GLY A 15 -2.97 -22.16 1.48
C GLY A 15 -3.42 -21.03 0.56
N ASP A 16 -4.44 -20.28 1.00
CA ASP A 16 -5.12 -19.22 0.26
C ASP A 16 -5.41 -18.10 1.24
N VAL A 17 -4.67 -17.00 1.16
CA VAL A 17 -5.25 -15.66 1.22
C VAL A 17 -4.30 -14.74 0.46
N ASP A 18 -4.48 -14.64 -0.86
CA ASP A 18 -4.33 -13.33 -1.47
C ASP A 18 -5.12 -12.36 -0.56
N VAL A 19 -4.38 -11.47 0.12
CA VAL A 19 -4.98 -10.44 0.97
C VAL A 19 -4.88 -9.16 0.17
N PRO A 20 -5.97 -8.78 -0.55
CA PRO A 20 -6.04 -7.50 -1.20
C PRO A 20 -5.62 -6.39 -0.24
N LEU A 21 -4.83 -5.47 -0.75
CA LEU A 21 -4.32 -4.37 0.04
C LEU A 21 -5.49 -3.61 0.69
N SER A 22 -5.45 -3.53 2.02
CA SER A 22 -6.47 -2.82 2.78
C SER A 22 -6.01 -1.40 3.08
N GLY A 23 -6.68 -0.41 2.48
CA GLY A 23 -6.40 1.00 2.68
C GLY A 23 -6.79 1.52 4.07
N ARG A 24 -5.96 2.40 4.64
CA ARG A 24 -6.27 3.29 5.76
C ARG A 24 -5.89 4.72 5.41
N VAL A 25 -6.65 5.67 5.95
CA VAL A 25 -6.39 7.11 5.85
C VAL A 25 -5.65 7.57 7.10
N LEU A 26 -4.51 8.22 6.92
CA LEU A 26 -3.60 8.66 7.98
C LEU A 26 -3.57 10.18 8.14
N GLY A 27 -3.91 10.93 7.09
CA GLY A 27 -3.89 12.38 7.08
C GLY A 27 -5.02 13.00 6.29
N GLY A 28 -5.36 14.25 6.61
CA GLY A 28 -6.32 15.03 5.85
C GLY A 28 -6.36 16.50 6.25
N CYS A 29 -7.49 17.16 6.00
CA CYS A 29 -7.66 18.58 6.28
C CYS A 29 -7.62 18.97 7.77
N SER A 30 -7.75 17.99 8.68
CA SER A 30 -7.61 18.19 10.12
C SER A 30 -6.15 18.37 10.57
N ASP A 31 -5.17 17.98 9.75
CA ASP A 31 -3.75 18.04 10.11
C ASP A 31 -3.18 19.42 9.82
N ALA A 32 -3.26 20.31 10.82
CA ALA A 32 -2.83 21.70 10.70
C ALA A 32 -1.32 21.85 10.39
N ALA A 33 -0.49 20.95 10.91
CA ALA A 33 0.87 20.75 10.45
C ALA A 33 0.81 19.54 9.52
N GLY A 34 0.99 19.78 8.22
CA GLY A 34 0.84 18.76 7.19
C GLY A 34 1.64 17.50 7.48
N LEU A 35 1.14 16.37 6.99
CA LEU A 35 1.86 15.12 7.03
C LEU A 35 2.76 14.99 5.79
N GLY A 36 3.81 14.19 5.94
CA GLY A 36 4.62 13.69 4.84
C GLY A 36 4.99 12.24 5.09
N VAL A 37 5.34 11.53 4.02
CA VAL A 37 5.82 10.16 4.08
C VAL A 37 7.22 10.06 3.48
N LEU A 38 8.07 9.25 4.09
CA LEU A 38 9.28 8.71 3.46
C LEU A 38 9.14 7.20 3.42
N ALA A 39 9.51 6.60 2.30
CA ALA A 39 9.41 5.18 2.03
C ALA A 39 10.75 4.77 1.41
N LEU A 40 11.47 3.89 2.12
CA LEU A 40 12.80 3.42 1.75
C LEU A 40 12.78 1.91 1.56
N GLY A 41 13.02 1.47 0.33
CA GLY A 41 13.14 0.07 -0.03
C GLY A 41 14.54 -0.50 0.18
N LEU A 42 14.59 -1.78 0.49
CA LEU A 42 15.79 -2.58 0.62
C LEU A 42 15.55 -3.95 -0.01
N GLY A 43 16.13 -4.20 -1.17
CA GLY A 43 16.21 -5.55 -1.75
C GLY A 43 17.27 -6.36 -1.03
N THR A 44 16.90 -7.55 -0.55
CA THR A 44 17.80 -8.40 0.23
C THR A 44 18.32 -9.60 -0.54
N ASP A 45 17.57 -10.15 -1.51
CA ASP A 45 17.94 -11.29 -2.39
C ASP A 45 18.92 -12.29 -1.75
N GLY A 46 18.39 -13.13 -0.86
CA GLY A 46 19.16 -14.17 -0.18
C GLY A 46 20.19 -13.65 0.84
N ARG A 47 20.14 -12.36 1.19
CA ARG A 47 20.85 -11.80 2.36
C ARG A 47 19.91 -11.70 3.54
N ALA A 48 20.49 -11.77 4.73
CA ALA A 48 19.74 -11.72 5.99
C ALA A 48 19.34 -10.31 6.47
N GLY A 49 19.50 -9.30 5.61
CA GLY A 49 19.22 -7.91 5.95
C GLY A 49 20.04 -6.93 5.13
N GLY A 50 20.15 -5.70 5.64
CA GLY A 50 20.80 -4.58 4.98
C GLY A 50 20.59 -3.27 5.71
N THR A 51 20.70 -2.16 4.98
CA THR A 51 20.75 -0.83 5.58
C THR A 51 19.76 0.11 4.92
N PHE A 52 18.94 0.79 5.72
CA PHE A 52 18.15 1.94 5.30
C PHE A 52 18.87 3.24 5.66
N ASP A 53 19.04 4.14 4.70
CA ASP A 53 19.60 5.49 4.92
C ASP A 53 18.49 6.55 4.86
N LEU A 54 17.93 6.87 6.02
CA LEU A 54 16.87 7.87 6.17
C LEU A 54 17.49 9.28 6.27
N ASN A 55 17.42 10.06 5.19
CA ASN A 55 18.03 11.40 5.12
C ASN A 55 17.08 12.52 4.64
N GLY A 56 15.79 12.23 4.49
CA GLY A 56 14.79 13.14 3.92
C GLY A 56 13.91 13.89 4.91
N LEU A 57 14.02 13.65 6.23
CA LEU A 57 13.16 14.30 7.21
C LEU A 57 13.56 15.78 7.37
N PRO A 58 12.61 16.73 7.28
CA PRO A 58 12.84 18.12 7.66
C PRO A 58 13.38 18.26 9.09
N ALA A 59 14.15 19.32 9.36
CA ALA A 59 14.73 19.55 10.69
C ALA A 59 13.68 19.72 11.81
N ASP A 60 12.47 20.18 11.48
CA ASP A 60 11.35 20.33 12.40
C ASP A 60 10.40 19.11 12.43
N ALA A 61 10.72 18.06 11.66
CA ALA A 61 9.86 16.90 11.53
C ALA A 61 9.73 16.14 12.86
N ARG A 62 8.50 15.69 13.13
CA ARG A 62 8.19 14.77 14.22
C ARG A 62 7.60 13.52 13.61
N ILE A 63 8.25 12.38 13.84
CA ILE A 63 7.74 11.08 13.42
C ILE A 63 6.43 10.83 14.18
N VAL A 64 5.39 10.47 13.42
CA VAL A 64 4.05 10.15 13.92
C VAL A 64 3.90 8.63 13.99
N GLU A 65 4.32 7.94 12.94
CA GLU A 65 4.32 6.48 12.82
C GLU A 65 5.56 6.05 12.05
N ALA A 66 6.09 4.86 12.35
CA ALA A 66 7.08 4.21 11.51
C ALA A 66 6.79 2.72 11.44
N TRP A 67 6.75 2.18 10.23
CA TRP A 67 6.46 0.77 9.99
C TRP A 67 7.57 0.16 9.16
N LEU A 68 7.97 -1.05 9.55
CA LEU A 68 8.84 -1.90 8.74
C LEU A 68 7.99 -3.00 8.12
N TYR A 69 8.05 -3.12 6.81
CA TYR A 69 7.44 -4.18 6.01
C TYR A 69 8.53 -5.10 5.49
N TRP A 70 8.27 -6.38 5.40
CA TRP A 70 9.13 -7.33 4.69
C TRP A 70 8.30 -8.48 4.15
N ASN A 71 8.83 -9.13 3.13
CA ASN A 71 8.24 -10.31 2.52
C ASN A 71 9.33 -11.26 2.04
N GLY A 72 8.96 -12.51 1.89
CA GLY A 72 9.76 -13.60 1.36
C GLY A 72 8.89 -14.83 1.13
N ASP A 73 9.47 -15.84 0.51
CA ASP A 73 8.84 -17.14 0.29
C ASP A 73 9.62 -18.27 0.98
N ASP A 74 8.91 -19.21 1.61
CA ASP A 74 9.50 -20.49 2.08
C ASP A 74 9.07 -21.64 1.16
N ASP A 75 9.76 -22.78 1.20
CA ASP A 75 9.45 -23.99 0.42
C ASP A 75 8.26 -24.80 1.00
N GLY A 76 7.46 -24.17 1.85
CA GLY A 76 6.27 -24.71 2.47
C GLY A 76 6.54 -26.04 3.13
N ASN A 77 7.05 -26.05 4.37
CA ASN A 77 7.31 -27.28 5.11
C ASN A 77 6.10 -28.24 5.06
N ARG A 78 6.14 -29.23 4.16
CA ARG A 78 4.93 -29.96 3.78
C ARG A 78 4.56 -30.95 4.87
N ALA A 79 3.31 -30.90 5.33
CA ALA A 79 2.73 -31.96 6.14
C ALA A 79 2.73 -33.34 5.46
N ALA A 80 2.91 -33.41 4.13
CA ALA A 80 3.05 -34.67 3.37
C ALA A 80 4.50 -35.20 3.33
N GLU A 81 5.49 -34.36 3.63
CA GLU A 81 6.93 -34.69 3.60
C GLU A 81 7.51 -34.81 5.03
N ASP A 82 6.97 -34.06 6.00
CA ASP A 82 7.17 -34.25 7.46
C ASP A 82 5.86 -34.13 8.28
N PRO A 83 4.95 -35.11 8.17
CA PRO A 83 3.67 -35.12 8.91
C PRO A 83 3.82 -35.18 10.43
N ALA A 84 5.00 -35.51 10.95
CA ALA A 84 5.24 -35.66 12.39
C ALA A 84 5.61 -34.34 13.07
N ASN A 85 6.14 -33.38 12.31
CA ASN A 85 6.69 -32.14 12.86
C ASN A 85 6.04 -30.85 12.31
N PHE A 86 5.16 -30.94 11.30
CA PHE A 86 4.41 -29.77 10.80
C PHE A 86 3.67 -29.07 11.95
N ASN A 87 4.03 -27.81 12.20
CA ASN A 87 3.41 -27.00 13.23
C ASN A 87 3.15 -25.58 12.67
N PRO A 88 1.89 -25.24 12.37
CA PRO A 88 1.53 -23.92 11.86
C PRO A 88 1.77 -22.75 12.84
N ALA A 89 2.23 -23.02 14.07
CA ALA A 89 2.72 -21.99 15.00
C ALA A 89 4.25 -21.74 14.90
N ILE A 90 4.98 -22.55 14.13
CA ILE A 90 6.44 -22.52 13.93
C ILE A 90 6.79 -22.34 12.44
N ASP A 91 5.95 -22.85 11.53
CA ASP A 91 6.07 -22.72 10.07
C ASP A 91 5.33 -21.46 9.57
N ASN A 92 5.82 -20.27 9.95
CA ASN A 92 5.12 -19.00 9.75
C ASN A 92 5.94 -17.95 9.00
N GLY A 93 6.77 -18.38 8.04
CA GLY A 93 7.80 -17.59 7.35
C GLY A 93 8.83 -17.03 8.33
N ASP A 94 9.32 -15.81 8.11
CA ASP A 94 10.26 -15.14 9.02
C ASP A 94 9.58 -14.06 9.89
N PRO A 95 9.07 -14.41 11.08
CA PRO A 95 8.52 -13.46 12.02
C PRO A 95 9.61 -12.85 12.94
N THR A 96 10.91 -13.06 12.73
CA THR A 96 11.95 -12.73 13.72
C THR A 96 13.06 -11.82 13.21
N VAL A 97 12.68 -10.69 12.64
CA VAL A 97 13.64 -9.65 12.24
C VAL A 97 14.02 -8.70 13.40
N SER A 98 15.12 -7.97 13.22
CA SER A 98 15.60 -6.92 14.13
C SER A 98 15.97 -5.65 13.37
N LEU A 99 15.82 -4.50 14.02
CA LEU A 99 16.22 -3.20 13.49
C LEU A 99 17.16 -2.51 14.47
N ASN A 100 18.36 -2.12 14.03
CA ASN A 100 19.45 -1.61 14.87
C ASN A 100 19.80 -2.54 16.04
N GLY A 101 19.77 -3.85 15.81
CA GLY A 101 20.03 -4.88 16.82
C GLY A 101 18.95 -5.03 17.89
N ILE A 102 17.79 -4.37 17.72
CA ILE A 102 16.62 -4.53 18.58
C ILE A 102 15.64 -5.46 17.86
N ALA A 103 15.36 -6.62 18.46
CA ALA A 103 14.36 -7.55 17.96
C ALA A 103 12.98 -6.87 17.91
N LEU A 104 12.26 -7.01 16.79
CA LEU A 104 10.97 -6.37 16.64
C LEU A 104 9.91 -7.08 17.49
N ALA A 105 9.18 -6.30 18.28
CA ALA A 105 8.14 -6.84 19.14
C ALA A 105 6.84 -7.03 18.35
N SER A 106 6.22 -8.21 18.49
CA SER A 106 4.89 -8.53 17.97
C SER A 106 4.69 -8.21 16.47
N PRO A 107 5.56 -8.72 15.59
CA PRO A 107 5.37 -8.57 14.16
C PRO A 107 4.05 -9.21 13.72
N ARG A 108 3.33 -8.52 12.83
CA ARG A 108 2.02 -8.94 12.36
C ARG A 108 2.14 -9.43 10.93
N ILE A 109 1.67 -10.65 10.67
CA ILE A 109 1.41 -11.12 9.31
C ILE A 109 0.30 -10.27 8.67
N ILE A 110 0.58 -9.68 7.52
CA ILE A 110 -0.34 -8.86 6.73
C ILE A 110 -0.80 -9.57 5.46
N GLY A 111 -0.17 -10.69 5.11
CA GLY A 111 -0.63 -11.61 4.08
C GLY A 111 0.21 -12.89 4.05
N GLY A 112 -0.34 -13.94 3.44
CA GLY A 112 0.26 -15.27 3.40
C GLY A 112 -0.27 -16.25 4.47
N PRO A 113 0.08 -17.55 4.39
CA PRO A 113 0.82 -18.20 3.30
C PRO A 113 0.03 -18.14 1.99
N ALA A 114 0.62 -17.53 0.97
CA ALA A 114 0.02 -17.39 -0.35
C ALA A 114 0.87 -18.19 -1.34
N PHE A 115 0.27 -19.15 -2.04
CA PHE A 115 1.03 -20.01 -2.96
C PHE A 115 1.69 -19.17 -4.06
N TRP A 116 3.02 -19.19 -4.11
CA TRP A 116 3.82 -18.42 -5.06
C TRP A 116 4.19 -19.26 -6.28
N THR A 117 4.96 -20.33 -6.09
CA THR A 117 5.34 -21.27 -7.16
C THR A 117 5.81 -22.61 -6.57
N THR A 118 5.68 -23.72 -7.29
CA THR A 118 6.31 -25.03 -7.01
C THR A 118 6.61 -25.37 -5.53
N GLY A 119 5.57 -25.39 -4.68
CA GLY A 119 5.72 -25.75 -3.27
C GLY A 119 6.07 -24.59 -2.34
N ARG A 120 6.20 -23.39 -2.87
CA ARG A 120 6.57 -22.19 -2.13
C ARG A 120 5.40 -21.32 -1.75
N TYR A 121 5.51 -20.71 -0.58
CA TYR A 121 4.49 -19.84 -0.03
C TYR A 121 5.08 -18.50 0.36
N ALA A 122 4.51 -17.45 -0.20
CA ALA A 122 4.82 -16.07 0.11
C ALA A 122 4.16 -15.64 1.42
N TYR A 123 4.90 -14.84 2.18
CA TYR A 123 4.44 -14.22 3.41
C TYR A 123 4.83 -12.74 3.43
N ALA A 124 3.97 -11.90 3.99
CA ALA A 124 4.27 -10.50 4.20
C ALA A 124 3.96 -10.10 5.64
N TYR A 125 4.82 -9.27 6.21
CA TYR A 125 4.72 -8.82 7.59
C TYR A 125 4.83 -7.32 7.71
N ARG A 126 4.39 -6.84 8.88
CA ARG A 126 4.57 -5.48 9.33
C ARG A 126 4.88 -5.43 10.81
N ALA A 127 5.82 -4.59 11.20
CA ALA A 127 6.06 -4.21 12.59
C ALA A 127 5.98 -2.68 12.77
N ASP A 128 5.55 -2.23 13.95
CA ASP A 128 5.71 -0.84 14.39
C ASP A 128 7.13 -0.67 14.93
N VAL A 129 7.87 0.27 14.35
CA VAL A 129 9.28 0.55 14.67
C VAL A 129 9.49 2.00 15.12
N ARG A 130 8.42 2.71 15.52
CA ARG A 130 8.47 4.12 15.91
C ARG A 130 9.41 4.42 17.09
N ASP A 131 9.59 3.45 17.98
CA ASP A 131 10.47 3.58 19.15
C ASP A 131 11.95 3.32 18.80
N ILE A 132 12.23 2.80 17.60
CA ILE A 132 13.57 2.57 17.05
C ILE A 132 13.95 3.68 16.06
N VAL A 133 13.00 4.09 15.22
CA VAL A 133 13.20 5.10 14.17
C VAL A 133 12.86 6.48 14.70
N THR A 134 13.88 7.22 15.16
CA THR A 134 13.69 8.51 15.86
C THR A 134 14.02 9.75 15.03
N GLY A 135 14.51 9.59 13.80
CA GLY A 135 14.86 10.72 12.92
C GLY A 135 15.75 10.30 11.74
N ASN A 136 16.38 11.27 11.07
CA ASN A 136 17.36 10.95 10.04
C ASN A 136 18.52 10.12 10.63
N GLY A 137 19.00 9.14 9.89
CA GLY A 137 20.04 8.22 10.32
C GLY A 137 20.12 6.97 9.47
N THR A 138 21.06 6.11 9.84
CA THR A 138 21.26 4.80 9.24
C THR A 138 20.62 3.74 10.14
N TYR A 139 19.76 2.90 9.56
CA TYR A 139 19.04 1.84 10.27
C TYR A 139 19.41 0.48 9.68
N ILE A 140 19.93 -0.42 10.51
CA ILE A 140 20.42 -1.74 10.09
C ILE A 140 19.31 -2.75 10.32
N LEU A 141 18.77 -3.31 9.23
CA LEU A 141 17.90 -4.47 9.26
C LEU A 141 18.75 -5.73 9.30
N ASP A 142 18.43 -6.63 10.21
CA ASP A 142 19.10 -7.92 10.37
C ASP A 142 18.11 -8.97 10.87
N GLY A 143 18.51 -10.23 10.83
CA GLY A 143 17.67 -11.34 11.26
C GLY A 143 16.54 -11.64 10.29
N MET A 144 16.61 -11.14 9.05
CA MET A 144 15.85 -11.79 7.99
C MET A 144 16.50 -13.18 7.81
N ASP A 145 15.97 -14.25 8.39
CA ASP A 145 16.56 -15.57 8.14
C ASP A 145 16.51 -15.85 6.63
N ASN A 146 17.42 -16.65 6.06
CA ASN A 146 17.47 -16.81 4.61
C ASN A 146 16.20 -17.46 4.00
N PHE A 147 15.09 -17.63 4.75
CA PHE A 147 13.97 -18.52 4.43
C PHE A 147 14.49 -19.92 4.01
N ASP A 148 15.70 -20.28 4.43
CA ASP A 148 16.47 -21.42 3.94
C ASP A 148 16.38 -22.56 4.95
N ASP A 149 15.28 -23.30 4.84
CA ASP A 149 15.06 -24.61 5.45
C ASP A 149 15.83 -25.74 4.71
N GLY A 150 16.70 -25.39 3.75
CA GLY A 150 17.66 -26.29 3.13
C GLY A 150 17.49 -26.54 1.64
N ALA A 151 16.58 -25.84 0.93
CA ALA A 151 16.41 -26.02 -0.51
C ALA A 151 16.02 -24.78 -1.34
N GLY A 152 15.84 -23.60 -0.74
CA GLY A 152 15.87 -22.32 -1.46
C GLY A 152 14.71 -21.36 -1.28
N GLY A 153 14.18 -21.15 -0.08
CA GLY A 153 13.37 -19.94 0.16
C GLY A 153 14.17 -18.65 -0.08
N PHE A 154 13.46 -17.54 -0.31
CA PHE A 154 14.09 -16.25 -0.59
C PHE A 154 13.54 -15.12 0.27
N ASN A 155 14.46 -14.35 0.84
CA ASN A 155 14.19 -13.00 1.29
C ASN A 155 14.10 -12.05 0.11
N ASN A 156 12.90 -11.60 -0.19
CA ASN A 156 12.67 -10.63 -1.24
C ASN A 156 13.24 -9.27 -0.87
N GLY A 157 12.85 -8.75 0.30
CA GLY A 157 13.29 -7.46 0.79
C GLY A 157 12.38 -6.87 1.86
N ALA A 158 12.61 -5.58 2.11
CA ALA A 158 11.93 -4.84 3.14
C ALA A 158 11.73 -3.37 2.75
N GLU A 159 10.76 -2.72 3.39
CA GLU A 159 10.46 -1.31 3.23
C GLU A 159 10.26 -0.64 4.59
N LEU A 160 11.01 0.44 4.81
CA LEU A 160 10.81 1.32 5.95
C LEU A 160 9.92 2.50 5.53
N VAL A 161 8.70 2.55 6.08
CA VAL A 161 7.74 3.65 5.86
C VAL A 161 7.69 4.52 7.11
N VAL A 162 8.01 5.81 6.96
CA VAL A 162 8.02 6.81 8.04
C VAL A 162 7.00 7.90 7.73
N LEU A 163 5.94 7.96 8.55
CA LEU A 163 4.98 9.06 8.55
C LEU A 163 5.46 10.13 9.53
N TYR A 164 5.57 11.36 9.07
CA TYR A 164 6.00 12.48 9.90
C TYR A 164 5.11 13.71 9.72
N ARG A 165 5.16 14.59 10.71
CA ARG A 165 4.51 15.89 10.72
C ARG A 165 5.55 16.99 10.70
N SER A 166 5.36 18.04 9.90
CA SER A 166 6.25 19.21 9.83
C SER A 166 5.43 20.50 9.65
N GLY A 167 5.83 21.57 10.33
CA GLY A 167 5.05 22.81 10.44
C GLY A 167 5.00 23.64 9.15
N GLY A 168 5.85 23.33 8.17
CA GLY A 168 5.89 23.99 6.86
C GLY A 168 5.06 23.33 5.76
N ARG A 169 4.46 22.16 6.02
CA ARG A 169 3.72 21.40 5.00
C ARG A 169 2.26 21.84 4.92
N PRO A 170 1.66 21.95 3.71
CA PRO A 170 0.21 22.09 3.60
C PRO A 170 -0.48 20.85 4.18
N PRO A 171 -1.76 20.93 4.55
CA PRO A 171 -2.53 19.72 4.85
C PRO A 171 -2.40 18.70 3.72
N THR A 172 -2.26 17.44 4.07
CA THR A 172 -1.93 16.38 3.11
C THR A 172 -2.81 15.17 3.39
N TYR A 173 -3.46 14.65 2.36
CA TYR A 173 -4.03 13.33 2.42
C TYR A 173 -2.89 12.31 2.35
N VAL A 174 -2.85 11.42 3.32
CA VAL A 174 -1.95 10.27 3.29
C VAL A 174 -2.79 9.01 3.38
N GLY A 175 -2.77 8.22 2.32
CA GLY A 175 -3.35 6.89 2.28
C GLY A 175 -2.24 5.84 2.32
N LEU A 176 -2.45 4.76 3.05
CA LEU A 176 -1.56 3.60 3.07
C LEU A 176 -2.41 2.35 2.96
N ALA A 177 -2.11 1.50 1.99
CA ALA A 177 -2.71 0.20 1.83
C ALA A 177 -1.61 -0.86 1.90
N GLU A 178 -1.89 -1.95 2.60
CA GLU A 178 -0.93 -3.02 2.86
C GLU A 178 -1.65 -4.38 2.79
N GLY A 179 -0.93 -5.42 2.40
CA GLY A 179 -1.43 -6.77 2.22
C GLY A 179 -0.36 -7.68 1.64
N LEU A 180 -0.81 -8.72 0.94
CA LEU A 180 0.00 -9.53 0.03
C LEU A 180 -0.92 -9.93 -1.10
N ASP A 181 -0.83 -9.20 -2.21
CA ASP A 181 -1.69 -9.37 -3.37
C ASP A 181 -0.85 -9.93 -4.54
N LEU A 182 -1.15 -11.15 -4.95
CA LEU A 182 -0.36 -11.92 -5.90
C LEU A 182 -0.97 -11.89 -7.30
N ASP A 183 -0.14 -11.63 -8.32
CA ASP A 183 -0.58 -11.74 -9.70
C ASP A 183 0.06 -12.91 -10.48
N ALA A 184 -0.80 -13.89 -10.79
CA ALA A 184 -0.77 -14.94 -11.82
C ALA A 184 0.03 -16.26 -11.68
N GLY A 185 -0.59 -17.31 -11.10
CA GLY A 185 -0.83 -18.58 -11.82
C GLY A 185 0.19 -19.75 -11.79
N ASN A 186 -0.11 -20.72 -10.91
CA ASN A 186 -0.10 -22.18 -11.11
C ASN A 186 -0.39 -22.95 -9.80
N GLY A 187 -0.72 -22.24 -8.71
CA GLY A 187 -1.39 -22.79 -7.54
C GLY A 187 -2.90 -22.90 -7.75
N PRO A 188 -3.68 -23.35 -6.75
CA PRO A 188 -5.09 -22.94 -6.70
C PRO A 188 -5.15 -21.42 -6.98
N SER A 189 -6.09 -20.97 -7.82
CA SER A 189 -6.19 -19.56 -8.23
C SER A 189 -5.88 -18.68 -7.03
N SER A 190 -4.81 -17.88 -7.10
CA SER A 190 -4.40 -16.94 -6.06
C SER A 190 -5.37 -15.75 -6.02
N GLY A 191 -6.67 -16.00 -6.21
CA GLY A 191 -7.68 -14.99 -6.49
C GLY A 191 -7.81 -14.62 -7.98
N PRO A 192 -8.63 -13.60 -8.29
CA PRO A 192 -8.89 -13.09 -9.65
C PRO A 192 -7.75 -12.21 -10.22
N GLY A 193 -6.54 -12.30 -9.67
CA GLY A 193 -5.48 -11.29 -9.85
C GLY A 193 -5.65 -10.13 -8.88
N THR A 194 -4.76 -9.14 -8.97
CA THR A 194 -4.74 -8.06 -7.98
C THR A 194 -6.00 -7.22 -7.95
N ARG A 195 -6.28 -6.62 -6.80
CA ARG A 195 -7.41 -5.67 -6.68
C ARG A 195 -6.92 -4.24 -6.63
N PRO A 196 -7.60 -3.30 -7.32
CA PRO A 196 -7.23 -1.91 -7.23
C PRO A 196 -7.35 -1.36 -5.81
N VAL A 197 -6.33 -0.63 -5.38
CA VAL A 197 -6.36 0.18 -4.17
C VAL A 197 -6.94 1.54 -4.52
N VAL A 198 -8.05 1.91 -3.89
CA VAL A 198 -8.72 3.21 -4.11
C VAL A 198 -8.45 4.13 -2.93
N PHE A 199 -7.80 5.26 -3.20
CA PHE A 199 -7.63 6.36 -2.27
C PHE A 199 -8.67 7.44 -2.55
N ALA A 200 -9.64 7.61 -1.64
CA ALA A 200 -10.68 8.62 -1.75
C ALA A 200 -10.40 9.81 -0.82
N PHE A 201 -10.51 11.03 -1.35
CA PHE A 201 -10.16 12.27 -0.66
C PHE A 201 -11.17 13.39 -0.99
N PRO A 202 -11.20 14.49 -0.21
CA PRO A 202 -12.00 15.66 -0.54
C PRO A 202 -11.69 16.19 -1.95
N PRO A 203 -12.68 16.75 -2.68
CA PRO A 203 -12.42 17.31 -4.01
C PRO A 203 -11.28 18.32 -4.00
N LEU A 204 -10.32 18.16 -4.91
CA LEU A 204 -9.23 19.11 -5.06
C LEU A 204 -9.75 20.46 -5.57
N LEU A 205 -9.29 21.56 -4.98
CA LEU A 205 -9.69 22.92 -5.39
C LEU A 205 -8.78 23.51 -6.48
N ALA A 206 -7.62 22.89 -6.71
CA ALA A 206 -6.61 23.30 -7.69
C ALA A 206 -5.89 22.05 -8.22
N ASP A 207 -5.06 22.22 -9.24
CA ASP A 207 -4.13 21.18 -9.66
C ASP A 207 -3.25 20.75 -8.47
N ALA A 208 -3.08 19.44 -8.31
CA ALA A 208 -2.17 18.84 -7.34
C ALA A 208 -1.34 17.73 -7.98
N GLN A 209 -0.38 17.22 -7.22
CA GLN A 209 0.39 16.04 -7.58
C GLN A 209 0.22 14.99 -6.49
N ALA A 210 -0.13 13.77 -6.88
CA ALA A 210 -0.05 12.62 -5.99
C ALA A 210 1.35 12.03 -6.09
N HIS A 211 2.04 11.88 -4.96
CA HIS A 211 3.23 11.06 -4.87
C HIS A 211 2.83 9.68 -4.40
N VAL A 212 3.01 8.68 -5.25
CA VAL A 212 2.65 7.29 -4.97
C VAL A 212 3.93 6.49 -4.84
N THR A 213 4.06 5.72 -3.76
CA THR A 213 5.12 4.72 -3.60
C THR A 213 4.46 3.36 -3.55
N LEU A 214 4.85 2.47 -4.44
CA LEU A 214 4.49 1.06 -4.40
C LEU A 214 5.70 0.28 -3.90
N PHE A 215 5.46 -0.79 -3.16
CA PHE A 215 6.52 -1.68 -2.76
C PHE A 215 6.09 -3.14 -2.95
N VAL A 216 6.93 -3.86 -3.68
CA VAL A 216 6.68 -5.15 -4.30
C VAL A 216 7.78 -6.11 -3.85
N GLY A 217 7.37 -7.27 -3.36
CA GLY A 217 8.24 -8.29 -2.77
C GLY A 217 8.97 -9.13 -3.81
N GLY A 218 8.26 -9.88 -4.64
CA GLY A 218 8.83 -10.62 -5.75
C GLY A 218 8.44 -9.96 -7.06
N ALA A 219 9.40 -9.48 -7.85
CA ALA A 219 9.19 -9.08 -9.23
C ALA A 219 9.97 -10.01 -10.17
N GLY A 220 9.29 -10.67 -11.11
CA GLY A 220 9.93 -11.45 -12.16
C GLY A 220 10.90 -10.58 -12.97
N ILE A 221 12.04 -11.14 -13.36
CA ILE A 221 13.15 -10.42 -14.00
C ILE A 221 12.88 -9.98 -15.46
N ALA A 222 11.66 -10.08 -16.00
CA ALA A 222 11.42 -10.03 -17.44
C ALA A 222 10.16 -9.27 -17.92
N GLY A 223 10.01 -7.98 -17.60
CA GLY A 223 9.21 -7.05 -18.44
C GLY A 223 7.75 -7.46 -18.70
N SER A 224 7.15 -8.09 -17.71
CA SER A 224 5.79 -8.63 -17.79
C SER A 224 4.99 -8.18 -16.57
N SER A 225 5.27 -6.98 -16.05
CA SER A 225 4.41 -6.35 -15.05
C SER A 225 4.16 -4.89 -15.38
N SER A 226 2.94 -4.44 -15.15
CA SER A 226 2.45 -3.08 -15.35
C SER A 226 1.90 -2.49 -14.08
N LEU A 227 2.00 -1.17 -13.97
CA LEU A 227 1.20 -0.40 -13.04
C LEU A 227 0.07 0.28 -13.80
N TRP A 228 -1.15 0.06 -13.35
CA TRP A 228 -2.34 0.72 -13.85
C TRP A 228 -2.80 1.77 -12.84
N TYR A 229 -3.23 2.92 -13.32
CA TYR A 229 -3.87 3.92 -12.47
C TYR A 229 -5.07 4.56 -13.16
N GLN A 230 -6.02 5.02 -12.33
CA GLN A 230 -7.16 5.79 -12.77
C GLN A 230 -7.47 6.88 -11.76
N ILE A 231 -7.93 8.03 -12.23
CA ILE A 231 -8.39 9.14 -11.38
C ILE A 231 -9.82 9.50 -11.77
N GLY A 232 -10.58 10.07 -10.82
CA GLY A 232 -11.94 10.51 -11.12
C GLY A 232 -12.47 11.57 -10.18
N ASN A 233 -13.51 12.27 -10.64
CA ASN A 233 -14.21 13.34 -9.92
C ASN A 233 -15.63 12.96 -9.45
N THR A 234 -16.13 11.80 -9.88
CA THR A 234 -17.37 11.19 -9.36
C THR A 234 -17.06 10.27 -8.19
N ALA A 235 -18.07 9.60 -7.63
CA ALA A 235 -17.79 8.47 -6.75
C ALA A 235 -16.88 7.47 -7.49
N PRO A 236 -15.89 6.85 -6.80
CA PRO A 236 -15.16 5.75 -7.39
C PRO A 236 -16.18 4.66 -7.79
N PRO A 237 -15.91 3.89 -8.84
CA PRO A 237 -16.68 2.69 -9.12
C PRO A 237 -16.79 1.89 -7.81
N ASP A 238 -18.00 1.42 -7.49
CA ASP A 238 -18.24 0.55 -6.32
C ASP A 238 -17.16 -0.55 -6.31
N PRO A 239 -16.54 -0.90 -5.15
CA PRO A 239 -15.55 -1.98 -5.02
C PRO A 239 -16.05 -3.39 -5.39
N GLY A 240 -17.01 -3.52 -6.32
CA GLY A 240 -17.10 -4.67 -7.19
C GLY A 240 -15.77 -4.93 -7.93
N PRO A 241 -15.74 -5.79 -8.96
CA PRO A 241 -14.50 -6.09 -9.66
C PRO A 241 -14.10 -4.90 -10.54
N LEU A 242 -13.75 -3.76 -9.93
CA LEU A 242 -12.97 -2.73 -10.57
C LEU A 242 -11.68 -3.42 -10.97
N GLN A 243 -11.51 -3.63 -12.27
CA GLN A 243 -10.27 -4.08 -12.86
C GLN A 243 -9.75 -2.87 -13.63
N LEU A 244 -8.63 -2.29 -13.19
CA LEU A 244 -7.93 -1.27 -13.96
C LEU A 244 -7.15 -1.93 -15.10
N ALA A 245 -6.55 -3.09 -14.86
CA ALA A 245 -5.83 -3.85 -15.87
C ALA A 245 -6.72 -4.15 -17.08
N GLY A 246 -6.30 -3.69 -18.26
CA GLY A 246 -7.06 -3.82 -19.51
C GLY A 246 -8.26 -2.87 -19.66
N SER A 247 -8.53 -2.00 -18.69
CA SER A 247 -9.59 -0.99 -18.79
C SER A 247 -9.19 0.14 -19.73
N SER A 248 -10.09 0.52 -20.65
CA SER A 248 -9.88 1.68 -21.54
C SER A 248 -9.93 3.03 -20.83
N GLN A 249 -10.34 3.06 -19.55
CA GLN A 249 -10.39 4.26 -18.73
C GLN A 249 -9.18 4.40 -17.79
N ALA A 250 -8.38 3.34 -17.67
CA ALA A 250 -7.15 3.36 -16.89
C ALA A 250 -5.96 3.70 -17.78
N THR A 251 -4.92 4.25 -17.17
CA THR A 251 -3.62 4.45 -17.81
C THR A 251 -2.68 3.35 -17.36
N GLU A 252 -2.07 2.68 -18.33
CA GLU A 252 -1.03 1.69 -18.10
C GLU A 252 0.36 2.34 -18.13
N LEU A 253 1.16 2.01 -17.14
CA LEU A 253 2.60 2.23 -17.11
C LEU A 253 3.25 0.85 -17.23
N ALA A 254 3.65 0.51 -18.45
CA ALA A 254 4.28 -0.77 -18.74
C ALA A 254 5.70 -0.84 -18.19
N ASP A 255 6.10 -2.04 -17.78
CA ASP A 255 7.48 -2.38 -17.41
C ASP A 255 8.06 -1.52 -16.27
N VAL A 256 7.22 -1.00 -15.37
CA VAL A 256 7.68 -0.12 -14.28
C VAL A 256 8.58 -0.81 -13.25
N PHE A 257 8.52 -2.15 -13.20
CA PHE A 257 9.36 -2.98 -12.35
C PHE A 257 10.53 -3.62 -13.13
N ASN A 258 10.68 -3.28 -14.42
CA ASN A 258 11.76 -3.81 -15.25
C ASN A 258 13.07 -3.08 -14.94
N GLY A 259 14.09 -3.84 -14.56
CA GLY A 259 15.44 -3.33 -14.36
C GLY A 259 15.83 -3.02 -12.92
N LEU A 260 15.10 -3.55 -11.93
CA LEU A 260 15.44 -3.56 -10.50
C LEU A 260 15.94 -2.18 -10.02
N HIS A 261 15.00 -1.25 -9.87
CA HIS A 261 15.31 0.14 -9.54
C HIS A 261 15.95 0.30 -8.15
N ASN A 262 15.84 -0.72 -7.29
CA ASN A 262 16.57 -0.81 -6.03
C ASN A 262 17.75 -1.80 -6.10
N GLN A 263 18.91 -1.24 -6.42
CA GLN A 263 20.25 -1.64 -5.98
C GLN A 263 20.67 -3.10 -6.25
N ASN A 264 21.38 -3.28 -7.36
CA ASN A 264 22.33 -4.39 -7.68
C ASN A 264 21.89 -5.43 -8.73
N ARG A 265 20.75 -5.24 -9.43
CA ARG A 265 20.25 -6.21 -10.43
C ARG A 265 20.06 -7.64 -9.87
N GLN A 266 19.89 -7.74 -8.56
CA GLN A 266 19.80 -9.00 -7.82
C GLN A 266 18.58 -9.02 -6.89
N GLY A 267 18.14 -7.88 -6.33
CA GLY A 267 16.94 -7.80 -5.49
C GLY A 267 15.64 -8.24 -6.19
N TYR A 268 14.83 -9.08 -5.54
CA TYR A 268 13.44 -9.35 -5.95
C TYR A 268 12.49 -8.22 -5.51
N TRP A 269 12.83 -7.52 -4.40
CA TRP A 269 12.07 -6.37 -3.92
C TRP A 269 12.32 -5.13 -4.76
N ASP A 270 11.25 -4.44 -5.14
CA ASP A 270 11.31 -3.13 -5.77
C ASP A 270 10.38 -2.13 -5.07
N SER A 271 10.86 -0.89 -4.97
CA SER A 271 10.07 0.24 -4.46
C SER A 271 9.98 1.28 -5.56
N TYR A 272 8.80 1.34 -6.17
CA TYR A 272 8.56 2.21 -7.31
C TYR A 272 7.85 3.48 -6.87
N GLN A 273 8.47 4.62 -7.14
CA GLN A 273 7.89 5.93 -6.86
C GLN A 273 7.46 6.60 -8.15
N LEU A 274 6.24 7.14 -8.16
CA LEU A 274 5.73 7.93 -9.27
C LEU A 274 4.99 9.17 -8.79
N THR A 275 4.94 10.17 -9.66
CA THR A 275 4.19 11.40 -9.44
C THR A 275 3.10 11.52 -10.49
N LEU A 276 1.85 11.58 -10.04
CA LEU A 276 0.67 11.63 -10.91
C LEU A 276 0.01 13.02 -10.83
N PRO A 277 -0.29 13.66 -11.97
CA PRO A 277 -1.02 14.92 -11.98
C PRO A 277 -2.50 14.69 -11.63
N LEU A 278 -3.02 15.48 -10.70
CA LEU A 278 -4.43 15.45 -10.30
C LEU A 278 -5.09 16.80 -10.62
N PRO A 279 -5.99 16.88 -11.61
CA PRO A 279 -6.69 18.13 -11.92
C PRO A 279 -7.71 18.53 -10.84
N PRO A 280 -8.16 19.79 -10.80
CA PRO A 280 -9.21 20.25 -9.90
C PRO A 280 -10.46 19.37 -10.00
N GLY A 281 -11.13 19.19 -8.88
CA GLY A 281 -12.33 18.37 -8.76
C GLY A 281 -12.08 16.86 -8.63
N THR A 282 -10.84 16.38 -8.81
CA THR A 282 -10.50 14.98 -8.54
C THR A 282 -10.81 14.63 -7.08
N ARG A 283 -11.39 13.44 -6.87
CA ARG A 283 -11.86 12.94 -5.56
C ARG A 283 -11.29 11.58 -5.19
N TRP A 284 -10.71 10.88 -6.15
CA TRP A 284 -10.09 9.59 -5.90
C TRP A 284 -8.98 9.29 -6.91
N LEU A 285 -8.05 8.46 -6.46
CA LEU A 285 -6.98 7.84 -7.23
C LEU A 285 -7.04 6.33 -6.96
N ALA A 286 -7.09 5.53 -8.01
CA ALA A 286 -6.99 4.08 -7.93
C ALA A 286 -5.69 3.63 -8.58
N VAL A 287 -5.02 2.65 -7.99
CA VAL A 287 -3.84 2.00 -8.55
C VAL A 287 -3.97 0.48 -8.47
N GLN A 288 -3.41 -0.22 -9.43
CA GLN A 288 -3.39 -1.68 -9.50
C GLN A 288 -2.10 -2.10 -10.20
N VAL A 289 -1.37 -3.06 -9.63
CA VAL A 289 -0.24 -3.70 -10.32
C VAL A 289 -0.75 -4.94 -11.03
N ALA A 290 -0.24 -5.23 -12.22
CA ALA A 290 -0.68 -6.39 -12.99
C ALA A 290 0.51 -7.14 -13.59
N SER A 291 0.50 -8.47 -13.59
CA SER A 291 1.37 -9.31 -14.41
C SER A 291 0.75 -9.53 -15.79
N HIS A 292 1.60 -9.64 -16.82
CA HIS A 292 1.25 -9.89 -18.21
C HIS A 292 1.40 -11.35 -18.62
N ILE A 293 1.98 -12.18 -17.76
CA ILE A 293 2.06 -13.62 -18.00
C ILE A 293 1.19 -14.37 -17.00
N ASP A 294 0.48 -15.38 -17.49
CA ASP A 294 -0.42 -16.17 -16.66
C ASP A 294 0.33 -17.18 -15.78
N THR A 295 1.64 -17.42 -16.01
CA THR A 295 2.42 -18.46 -15.32
C THR A 295 3.95 -18.28 -15.43
N PRO A 296 4.73 -18.36 -14.33
CA PRO A 296 4.35 -18.30 -12.90
C PRO A 296 3.99 -16.87 -12.46
N ALA A 297 3.54 -16.71 -11.21
CA ALA A 297 3.27 -15.38 -10.67
C ALA A 297 4.58 -14.60 -10.67
N GLU A 298 4.51 -13.36 -11.12
CA GLU A 298 5.69 -12.51 -11.25
C GLU A 298 5.65 -11.31 -10.33
N LEU A 299 4.56 -11.13 -9.58
CA LEU A 299 4.44 -9.98 -8.72
C LEU A 299 3.82 -10.32 -7.37
N GLU A 300 4.53 -9.97 -6.28
CA GLU A 300 4.01 -9.97 -4.91
C GLU A 300 3.81 -8.53 -4.44
N TRP A 301 2.58 -8.01 -4.44
CA TRP A 301 2.32 -6.64 -4.05
C TRP A 301 2.09 -6.54 -2.55
N VAL A 302 3.00 -5.87 -1.84
CA VAL A 302 2.95 -5.81 -0.38
C VAL A 302 2.27 -4.55 0.12
N GLY A 303 2.42 -3.44 -0.60
CA GLY A 303 1.72 -2.21 -0.22
C GLY A 303 1.89 -1.03 -1.13
N THR A 304 1.19 0.05 -0.78
CA THR A 304 1.21 1.34 -1.47
C THR A 304 0.91 2.48 -0.52
N VAL A 305 1.66 3.56 -0.67
CA VAL A 305 1.39 4.85 -0.04
C VAL A 305 1.02 5.87 -1.10
N ALA A 306 -0.01 6.66 -0.87
CA ALA A 306 -0.31 7.85 -1.65
C ALA A 306 -0.27 9.10 -0.76
N GLU A 307 0.53 10.09 -1.16
CA GLU A 307 0.63 11.41 -0.55
C GLU A 307 0.06 12.46 -1.52
N ILE A 308 -0.99 13.18 -1.09
CA ILE A 308 -1.69 14.16 -1.93
C ILE A 308 -1.86 15.47 -1.15
N PRO A 309 -1.20 16.58 -1.56
CA PRO A 309 -1.43 17.88 -0.98
C PRO A 309 -2.89 18.32 -1.13
N LEU A 310 -3.49 18.80 -0.04
CA LEU A 310 -4.88 19.25 -0.01
C LEU A 310 -4.96 20.77 0.13
N SER A 311 -5.80 21.38 -0.69
CA SER A 311 -6.24 22.77 -0.53
C SER A 311 -7.42 22.84 0.42
N CYS A 312 -7.16 22.71 1.71
CA CYS A 312 -8.20 22.80 2.72
C CYS A 312 -8.60 24.26 2.91
N ALA A 313 -9.86 24.59 2.66
CA ALA A 313 -10.38 25.91 2.94
C ALA A 313 -10.42 26.12 4.46
N ARG A 314 -9.33 26.64 5.05
CA ARG A 314 -9.25 26.91 6.49
C ARG A 314 -10.31 27.92 6.95
N ASP A 315 -10.84 28.75 6.05
CA ASP A 315 -11.64 29.93 6.39
C ASP A 315 -12.91 30.15 5.54
N LEU A 316 -13.41 29.15 4.78
CA LEU A 316 -14.70 29.32 4.08
C LEU A 316 -15.93 29.23 4.99
N PHE A 317 -15.73 28.98 6.29
CA PHE A 317 -16.65 29.45 7.32
C PHE A 317 -16.40 30.94 7.55
N ILE A 318 -16.74 31.78 6.56
CA ILE A 318 -17.28 33.09 6.92
C ILE A 318 -18.59 32.71 7.62
N PRO A 319 -18.77 32.93 8.95
CA PRO A 319 -20.10 32.88 9.49
C PRO A 319 -20.88 33.87 8.65
N LEU A 320 -21.81 33.37 7.84
CA LEU A 320 -22.85 34.21 7.30
C LEU A 320 -23.61 34.66 8.54
N VAL A 321 -23.12 35.73 9.17
CA VAL A 321 -23.86 36.53 10.11
C VAL A 321 -24.94 37.08 9.21
N LEU A 322 -26.05 36.34 9.11
CA LEU A 322 -27.33 36.90 8.80
C LEU A 322 -27.53 37.97 9.86
N GLY A 323 -27.09 39.19 9.55
CA GLY A 323 -27.49 40.35 10.30
C GLY A 323 -29.01 40.27 10.44
N PRO A 324 -29.58 40.59 11.61
CA PRO A 324 -31.02 40.51 11.81
C PRO A 324 -31.67 41.21 10.64
N THR A 325 -32.50 40.47 9.89
CA THR A 325 -33.29 41.03 8.81
C THR A 325 -33.98 42.25 9.40
N SER A 326 -33.66 43.43 8.87
CA SER A 326 -34.34 44.66 9.23
C SER A 326 -35.83 44.37 9.09
N GLY A 327 -36.54 44.42 10.23
CA GLY A 327 -37.97 44.21 10.27
C GLY A 327 -38.67 45.09 9.25
N PRO A 328 -39.84 44.66 8.75
CA PRO A 328 -40.61 45.47 7.80
C PRO A 328 -40.83 46.88 8.39
N PRO A 329 -40.77 47.94 7.56
CA PRO A 329 -41.00 49.30 8.03
C PRO A 329 -42.39 49.36 8.68
N SER A 330 -42.44 49.74 9.96
CA SER A 330 -43.71 49.90 10.67
C SER A 330 -44.48 51.06 10.03
N THR A 331 -45.54 50.74 9.30
CA THR A 331 -46.55 51.71 8.88
C THR A 331 -47.34 52.15 10.11
N SER A 332 -46.94 53.28 10.68
CA SER A 332 -47.71 54.02 11.68
C SER A 332 -49.00 54.52 11.06
N LEU A 333 -50.10 53.81 11.30
CA LEU A 333 -51.46 54.31 11.07
C LEU A 333 -51.81 55.31 12.18
N LEU A 334 -51.88 56.59 11.82
CA LEU A 334 -52.55 57.63 12.61
C LEU A 334 -54.06 57.34 12.67
N PRO A 335 -54.69 57.33 13.86
CA PRO A 335 -56.14 57.40 13.94
C PRO A 335 -56.59 58.87 13.81
N SER A 336 -57.49 59.08 12.86
CA SER A 336 -58.32 60.28 12.74
C SER A 336 -59.33 60.37 13.88
N GLY A 337 -59.27 61.46 14.65
CA GLY A 337 -60.41 62.22 15.20
C GLY A 337 -61.35 61.55 16.21
N SER A 338 -61.47 62.15 17.40
CA SER A 338 -62.59 63.03 17.77
C SER A 338 -62.20 63.91 18.95
#